data_AF-A0A6U0IE34-F1
#
_entry.id   AF-A0A6U0IE34-F1
#
_cell.length_a   1.000
_cell.length_b   1.000
_cell.length_c   1.000
_cell.angle_alpha   90.00
_cell.angle_beta   90.00
_cell.angle_gamma   90.00
#
_symmetry.space_group_name_H-M   'P 1'
#
loop_
_entity.id
_entity.type
_entity.pdbx_description
1 polymer ?
#
loop_
_entity_poly.entity_id
_entity_poly.type
_entity_poly.pdbx_seq_one_letter_code
_entity_poly.pdbx_strand_id
1 'polypeptide(L)'
;SRVLDGQNCSRTRAALLRAVTDVVFAHYTKFLVTPGPGGVKLLRDVSEWRELVQTAGDSGSALARCEELRSVAQLYVVQSSQLAAVIENSPLAGADRRVVIGYLRKRTDFHKSMEGNAV
;
A
#
# COMPACT_ATOMS: atom_id res chain seq x y z
N SER A 1 20.84 7.58 27.97
CA SER A 1 19.67 8.35 28.43
C SER A 1 18.46 7.90 27.63
N ARG A 2 17.43 7.30 28.25
CA ARG A 2 16.11 7.15 27.64
C ARG A 2 15.31 8.38 28.03
N VAL A 3 15.02 9.24 27.06
CA VAL A 3 14.37 10.56 27.28
C VAL A 3 12.88 10.41 27.66
N LEU A 4 12.27 9.26 27.34
CA LEU A 4 10.88 8.94 27.64
C LEU A 4 10.79 7.66 28.49
N ASP A 5 9.83 7.60 29.41
CA ASP A 5 9.47 6.35 30.10
C ASP A 5 8.92 5.29 29.13
N GLY A 6 8.83 4.04 29.59
CA GLY A 6 8.47 2.91 28.72
C GLY A 6 7.12 3.05 28.01
N GLN A 7 6.11 3.60 28.69
CA GLN A 7 4.78 3.77 28.10
C GLN A 7 4.75 4.93 27.11
N ASN A 8 5.35 6.07 27.46
CA ASN A 8 5.44 7.24 26.60
C ASN A 8 6.31 6.98 25.36
N CYS A 9 7.40 6.22 25.52
CA CYS A 9 8.23 5.76 24.41
C CYS A 9 7.42 4.90 23.43
N SER A 10 6.65 3.94 23.94
CA SER A 10 5.83 3.06 23.09
C SER A 10 4.76 3.83 22.32
N ARG A 11 4.03 4.73 23.00
CA ARG A 11 2.99 5.57 22.38
C ARG A 11 3.56 6.50 21.31
N THR A 12 4.67 7.18 21.64
CA THR A 12 5.34 8.10 20.71
C THR A 12 5.84 7.35 19.47
N ARG A 13 6.44 6.18 19.66
CA ARG A 13 6.90 5.33 18.57
C ARG A 13 5.75 4.88 17.66
N ALA A 14 4.63 4.42 18.22
CA ALA A 14 3.47 4.02 17.43
C ALA A 14 2.89 5.19 16.61
N ALA A 15 2.76 6.37 17.23
CA ALA A 15 2.30 7.57 16.53
C ALA A 15 3.26 8.01 15.41
N LEU A 16 4.57 7.97 15.67
CA LEU A 16 5.61 8.28 14.69
C LEU A 16 5.59 7.29 13.53
N LEU A 17 5.56 5.98 13.81
CA LEU A 17 5.51 4.94 12.78
C LEU A 17 4.29 5.13 11.89
N ARG A 18 3.11 5.36 12.48
CA ARG A 18 1.89 5.67 11.72
C ARG A 18 2.07 6.90 10.81
N ALA A 19 2.58 8.01 11.36
CA ALA A 19 2.75 9.24 10.59
C ALA A 19 3.76 9.08 9.43
N VAL A 20 4.90 8.43 9.68
CA VAL A 20 5.90 8.18 8.62
C VAL A 20 5.33 7.22 7.57
N THR A 21 4.62 6.18 8.01
CA THR A 21 3.93 5.23 7.13
C THR A 21 2.95 5.98 6.20
N ASP A 22 2.11 6.86 6.74
CA ASP A 22 1.19 7.67 5.94
C ASP A 22 1.93 8.56 4.92
N VAL A 23 3.08 9.14 5.28
CA VAL A 23 3.89 9.97 4.37
C VAL A 23 4.52 9.15 3.24
N VAL A 24 5.16 8.02 3.58
CA VAL A 24 5.75 7.09 2.60
C VAL A 24 4.70 6.63 1.60
N PHE A 25 3.49 6.39 2.08
CA PHE A 25 2.41 5.91 1.26
C PHE A 25 1.72 7.00 0.43
N ALA A 26 1.56 8.19 1.00
CA ALA A 26 1.15 9.37 0.23
C ALA A 26 2.18 9.71 -0.87
N HIS A 27 3.46 9.40 -0.67
CA HIS A 27 4.48 9.53 -1.70
C HIS A 27 4.24 8.54 -2.85
N TYR A 28 4.01 7.26 -2.58
CA TYR A 28 3.80 6.26 -3.65
C TYR A 28 2.60 6.55 -4.56
N THR A 29 1.54 7.14 -4.04
CA THR A 29 0.35 7.49 -4.85
C THR A 29 0.58 8.64 -5.85
N LYS A 30 1.75 9.32 -5.78
CA LYS A 30 2.09 10.43 -6.70
C LYS A 30 2.74 9.96 -7.99
N PHE A 31 3.25 8.74 -8.07
CA PHE A 31 3.97 8.25 -9.25
C PHE A 31 3.06 7.51 -10.22
N LEU A 32 3.44 7.55 -11.49
CA LEU A 32 2.98 6.55 -12.45
C LEU A 32 3.86 5.30 -12.33
N VAL A 33 3.23 4.13 -12.32
CA VAL A 33 3.87 2.85 -12.07
C VAL A 33 3.76 1.99 -13.32
N THR A 34 4.90 1.54 -13.83
CA THR A 34 4.94 0.57 -14.92
C THR A 34 4.52 -0.81 -14.40
N PRO A 35 3.51 -1.46 -15.00
CA PRO A 35 3.09 -2.79 -14.60
C PRO A 35 4.23 -3.81 -14.69
N GLY A 36 4.27 -4.77 -13.76
CA GLY A 36 5.37 -5.72 -13.67
C GLY A 36 6.57 -5.10 -12.94
N PRO A 37 7.65 -4.66 -13.61
CA PRO A 37 8.87 -4.20 -12.92
C PRO A 37 8.64 -3.07 -11.91
N GLY A 38 7.81 -2.07 -12.24
CA GLY A 38 7.50 -0.97 -11.33
C GLY A 38 6.65 -1.42 -10.14
N GLY A 39 5.67 -2.30 -10.38
CA GLY A 39 4.87 -2.90 -9.32
C GLY A 39 5.67 -3.79 -8.38
N VAL A 40 6.60 -4.61 -8.92
CA VAL A 40 7.50 -5.46 -8.13
C VAL A 40 8.40 -4.62 -7.24
N LYS A 41 8.94 -3.51 -7.77
CA LYS A 41 9.72 -2.56 -6.97
C LYS A 41 8.90 -1.97 -5.82
N LEU A 42 7.69 -1.48 -6.12
CA LEU A 42 6.81 -0.96 -5.06
C LEU A 42 6.47 -2.03 -4.02
N LEU A 43 6.15 -3.25 -4.45
CA LEU A 43 5.82 -4.35 -3.54
C LEU A 43 7.00 -4.70 -2.62
N ARG A 44 8.22 -4.68 -3.16
CA ARG A 44 9.45 -4.84 -2.37
C ARG A 44 9.60 -3.73 -1.34
N ASP A 45 9.48 -2.47 -1.75
CA ASP A 45 9.62 -1.33 -0.82
C ASP A 45 8.57 -1.39 0.30
N VAL A 46 7.31 -1.74 -0.02
CA VAL A 46 6.25 -1.94 0.97
C VAL A 46 6.57 -3.10 1.91
N SER A 47 7.19 -4.16 1.42
CA SER A 47 7.59 -5.32 2.24
C SER A 47 8.73 -4.97 3.19
N GLU A 48 9.74 -4.24 2.72
CA GLU A 48 10.85 -3.72 3.56
C GLU A 48 10.30 -2.76 4.63
N TRP A 49 9.35 -1.88 4.28
CA TRP A 49 8.70 -0.97 5.24
C TRP A 49 7.87 -1.72 6.28
N ARG A 50 7.12 -2.74 5.85
CA ARG A 50 6.35 -3.60 6.74
C ARG A 50 7.24 -4.31 7.76
N GLU A 51 8.37 -4.86 7.31
CA GLU A 51 9.34 -5.52 8.18
C GLU A 51 9.87 -4.53 9.23
N LEU A 52 10.23 -3.31 8.82
CA LEU A 52 10.66 -2.25 9.74
C LEU A 52 9.59 -1.93 10.80
N VAL A 53 8.33 -1.77 10.39
CA VAL A 53 7.20 -1.53 11.31
C VAL A 53 7.04 -2.69 12.31
N GLN A 54 7.17 -3.93 11.84
CA GLN A 54 7.10 -5.12 12.68
C GLN A 54 8.26 -5.21 13.68
N THR A 55 9.50 -5.00 13.22
CA THR A 55 10.70 -5.01 14.08
C THR A 55 10.67 -3.88 15.11
N ALA A 56 10.06 -2.73 14.77
CA ALA A 56 9.85 -1.64 15.71
C ALA A 56 8.80 -1.95 16.80
N GLY A 57 8.12 -3.10 16.69
CA GLY A 57 7.16 -3.60 17.67
C GLY A 57 5.76 -2.99 17.54
N ASP A 58 5.41 -2.44 16.37
CA ASP A 58 4.05 -1.97 16.11
C ASP A 58 3.22 -3.07 15.45
N SER A 59 2.21 -3.54 16.18
CA SER A 59 1.18 -4.46 15.70
C SER A 59 -0.16 -3.76 15.41
N GLY A 60 -0.18 -2.43 15.48
CA GLY A 60 -1.37 -1.60 15.35
C GLY A 60 -1.54 -1.01 13.94
N SER A 61 -1.93 0.27 13.90
CA SER A 61 -2.42 0.91 12.69
C SER A 61 -1.40 1.01 11.54
N ALA A 62 -0.10 1.11 11.83
CA ALA A 62 0.90 1.21 10.76
C ALA A 62 1.00 -0.10 9.98
N LEU A 63 0.98 -1.24 10.69
CA LEU A 63 1.03 -2.55 10.05
C LEU A 63 -0.20 -2.81 9.16
N ALA A 64 -1.39 -2.47 9.66
CA ALA A 64 -2.62 -2.55 8.87
C ALA A 64 -2.55 -1.70 7.59
N ARG A 65 -1.96 -0.49 7.69
CA ARG A 65 -1.73 0.38 6.55
C ARG A 65 -0.78 -0.25 5.53
N CYS A 66 0.28 -0.93 5.98
CA CYS A 66 1.19 -1.67 5.09
C CYS A 66 0.46 -2.78 4.31
N GLU A 67 -0.47 -3.51 4.94
CA GLU A 67 -1.23 -4.57 4.27
C GLU A 67 -2.19 -4.02 3.20
N GLU A 68 -2.83 -2.88 3.46
CA GLU A 68 -3.67 -2.20 2.48
C GLU A 68 -2.85 -1.84 1.23
N LEU A 69 -1.64 -1.30 1.43
CA LEU A 69 -0.80 -0.89 0.31
C LEU A 69 -0.08 -2.01 -0.37
N ARG A 70 0.18 -3.11 0.33
CA ARG A 70 0.59 -4.36 -0.31
C ARG A 70 -0.48 -4.80 -1.31
N SER A 71 -1.75 -4.70 -0.93
CA SER A 71 -2.89 -5.02 -1.80
C SER A 71 -2.97 -4.08 -3.01
N VAL A 72 -2.77 -2.77 -2.79
CA VAL A 72 -2.68 -1.79 -3.89
C VAL A 72 -1.46 -2.07 -4.79
N ALA A 73 -0.31 -2.43 -4.23
CA ALA A 73 0.90 -2.72 -4.99
C ALA A 73 0.73 -3.95 -5.89
N GLN A 74 -0.04 -4.96 -5.45
CA GLN A 74 -0.39 -6.11 -6.30
C GLN A 74 -1.13 -5.71 -7.58
N LEU A 75 -1.94 -4.65 -7.54
CA LEU A 75 -2.58 -4.10 -8.75
C LEU A 75 -1.58 -3.60 -9.79
N TYR A 76 -0.34 -3.32 -9.42
CA TYR A 76 0.71 -2.87 -10.34
C TYR A 76 1.66 -4.01 -10.74
N VAL A 77 1.58 -5.17 -10.09
CA VAL A 77 2.41 -6.33 -10.46
C VAL A 77 1.81 -7.08 -11.64
N VAL A 78 0.48 -7.20 -11.67
CA VAL A 78 -0.21 -8.06 -12.63
C VAL A 78 -0.53 -7.38 -13.96
N GLN A 79 -0.76 -8.20 -14.99
CA GLN A 79 -1.30 -7.73 -16.26
C GLN A 79 -2.78 -7.33 -16.12
N SER A 80 -3.25 -6.50 -17.05
CA SER A 80 -4.61 -5.96 -17.07
C SER A 80 -5.69 -7.05 -17.07
N SER A 81 -5.41 -8.19 -17.71
CA SER A 81 -6.30 -9.35 -17.77
C SER A 81 -6.52 -10.04 -16.42
N GLN A 82 -5.64 -9.81 -15.45
CA GLN A 82 -5.67 -10.45 -14.13
C GLN A 82 -6.20 -9.51 -13.05
N LEU A 83 -6.49 -8.24 -13.37
CA LEU A 83 -6.89 -7.23 -12.39
C LEU A 83 -8.16 -7.62 -11.64
N ALA A 84 -9.20 -8.11 -12.33
CA ALA A 84 -10.45 -8.53 -11.70
C ALA A 84 -10.20 -9.58 -10.61
N ALA A 85 -9.48 -10.65 -10.96
CA ALA A 85 -9.14 -11.72 -10.02
C ALA A 85 -8.30 -11.22 -8.84
N VAL A 86 -7.35 -10.30 -9.05
CA VAL A 86 -6.57 -9.72 -7.94
C VAL A 86 -7.42 -8.86 -7.03
N ILE A 87 -8.33 -8.04 -7.59
CA ILE A 87 -9.22 -7.19 -6.80
C ILE A 87 -10.14 -8.06 -5.93
N GLU A 88 -10.81 -9.05 -6.53
CA GLU A 88 -11.74 -9.96 -5.85
C GLU A 88 -11.09 -10.77 -4.72
N ASN A 89 -9.81 -11.16 -4.88
CA ASN A 89 -9.07 -11.94 -3.88
C ASN A 89 -8.29 -11.08 -2.89
N SER A 90 -8.54 -9.76 -2.85
CA SER A 90 -7.83 -8.83 -1.98
C SER A 90 -8.79 -8.08 -1.05
N PRO A 91 -8.27 -7.36 -0.04
CA PRO A 91 -9.05 -6.41 0.75
C PRO A 91 -9.77 -5.32 -0.07
N LEU A 92 -9.45 -5.18 -1.36
CA LEU A 92 -10.08 -4.22 -2.27
C LEU A 92 -11.42 -4.71 -2.84
N ALA A 93 -11.79 -5.98 -2.66
CA ALA A 93 -13.04 -6.53 -3.18
C ALA A 93 -14.29 -5.76 -2.72
N GLY A 94 -14.26 -5.21 -1.51
CA GLY A 94 -15.33 -4.38 -0.95
C GLY A 94 -15.10 -2.87 -1.06
N ALA A 95 -14.02 -2.43 -1.71
CA ALA A 95 -13.68 -1.01 -1.80
C ALA A 95 -14.59 -0.27 -2.80
N ASP A 96 -14.81 1.03 -2.57
CA ASP A 96 -15.52 1.88 -3.54
C ASP A 96 -14.78 1.84 -4.89
N ARG A 97 -15.53 1.60 -5.96
CA ARG A 97 -15.01 1.52 -7.33
C ARG A 97 -14.15 2.74 -7.70
N ARG A 98 -14.52 3.94 -7.25
CA ARG A 98 -13.78 5.18 -7.51
C ARG A 98 -12.39 5.14 -6.89
N VAL A 99 -12.24 4.49 -5.74
CA VAL A 99 -10.95 4.30 -5.06
C VAL A 99 -10.08 3.35 -5.88
N VAL A 100 -10.61 2.19 -6.28
CA VAL A 100 -9.87 1.21 -7.09
C VAL A 100 -9.44 1.82 -8.43
N ILE A 101 -10.34 2.50 -9.13
CA ILE A 101 -10.03 3.22 -10.38
C ILE A 101 -8.95 4.30 -10.13
N GLY A 102 -9.00 4.99 -8.98
CA GLY A 102 -7.99 5.96 -8.58
C GLY A 102 -6.58 5.38 -8.53
N TYR A 103 -6.42 4.15 -8.05
CA TYR A 103 -5.15 3.43 -8.09
C TYR A 103 -4.80 2.98 -9.51
N LEU A 104 -5.74 2.39 -10.25
CA LEU A 104 -5.48 1.91 -11.62
C LEU A 104 -5.03 3.04 -12.55
N ARG A 105 -5.53 4.26 -12.38
CA ARG A 105 -5.08 5.46 -13.12
C ARG A 105 -3.60 5.79 -12.95
N LYS A 106 -2.94 5.22 -11.95
CA LYS A 106 -1.50 5.36 -11.75
C LYS A 106 -0.69 4.36 -12.56
N ARG A 107 -1.31 3.37 -13.21
CA ARG A 107 -0.60 2.50 -14.14
C ARG A 107 -0.26 3.23 -15.43
N THR A 108 0.93 3.00 -15.96
CA THR A 108 1.34 3.59 -17.26
C THR A 108 0.58 3.00 -18.45
N ASP A 109 0.03 1.79 -18.32
CA ASP A 109 -0.79 1.13 -19.33
C ASP A 109 -2.30 1.39 -19.15
N PHE A 110 -2.67 2.32 -18.27
CA PHE A 110 -4.07 2.59 -17.97
C PHE A 110 -4.81 3.12 -19.20
N HIS A 111 -5.92 2.45 -19.55
CA HIS A 111 -6.84 2.87 -20.59
C HIS A 111 -8.29 2.80 -20.11
N LYS A 112 -9.18 3.61 -20.70
CA LYS A 112 -10.56 3.75 -20.22
C LYS A 112 -11.35 2.42 -20.16
N SER A 113 -11.07 1.47 -21.05
CA SER A 113 -11.70 0.13 -20.97
C SER A 113 -11.30 -0.70 -19.74
N MET A 114 -10.23 -0.35 -19.02
CA MET A 114 -9.93 -0.94 -17.70
C MET A 114 -10.93 -0.52 -16.61
N GLU A 115 -11.64 0.61 -16.79
CA GLU A 115 -12.73 0.97 -15.86
C GLU A 115 -13.86 -0.07 -15.91
N GLY A 116 -14.02 -0.77 -17.03
CA GLY A 116 -14.97 -1.86 -17.22
C GLY A 116 -14.48 -3.22 -16.71
N ASN A 117 -13.19 -3.53 -16.85
CA ASN A 117 -12.59 -4.82 -16.44
C ASN A 117 -12.20 -4.89 -14.96
N ALA A 118 -12.19 -3.75 -14.25
CA ALA A 118 -11.99 -3.72 -12.80
C ALA A 118 -13.27 -4.08 -12.02
N VAL A 119 -14.30 -4.55 -12.72
CA VAL A 119 -15.64 -4.95 -12.26
C VAL A 119 -16.05 -6.21 -12.98
#